data_AF-A0ABD1WPX9-F1
#
_entry.id   AF-A0ABD1WPX9-F1
#
_cell.length_a   1.000
_cell.length_b   1.000
_cell.length_c   1.000
_cell.angle_alpha   90.00
_cell.angle_beta   90.00
_cell.angle_gamma   90.00
#
_symmetry.space_group_name_H-M   'P 1'
#
loop_
_entity.id
_entity.type
_entity.pdbx_description
1 polymer ?
#
loop_
_entity_poly.entity_id
_entity_poly.type
_entity_poly.pdbx_seq_one_letter_code
_entity_poly.pdbx_strand_id
1 'polypeptide(L)'
;MATKCGIIETDYQPGELIEGEEFRKFSSEERMKKVENIRVLARATPDDKVLMVQSLKQKGHVVAFLGRGIGDAQALREANVGLCFGNQGAEIVKACSAIVISYKDFPLIIDILRWGRGIYDSVQIFTQYLLSATFVALVIDFAMAVSSSEPPGFDSVADVSSGRIPYPVFQLLWMKLIGGTLAALALLTEKPSQDVMQRPPRNLKEPLMTTKMRNNIWAQALYQIAIFLVIHFKGKSLFNVNAKEKDTLVLNTYILCQAFNIFNTRLSEKNLFDEIQKKKLFLGIIGLIVSVQVIMVELLNGFSGTARLGFGQWGFCIAFAAASSMVTLLVRCMPALGNFKFPMLKPKID
;
A
#
# COMPACT_ATOMS: atom_id res chain seq x y z
N MET A 1 23.49 -5.08 -33.91
CA MET A 1 22.49 -5.71 -33.02
C MET A 1 21.64 -4.65 -32.31
N ALA A 2 22.25 -3.70 -31.60
CA ALA A 2 21.54 -2.62 -30.90
C ALA A 2 20.51 -1.88 -31.77
N THR A 3 20.86 -1.54 -33.01
CA THR A 3 19.92 -0.92 -33.98
C THR A 3 18.74 -1.82 -34.35
N LYS A 4 18.98 -3.13 -34.55
CA LYS A 4 17.90 -4.10 -34.85
C LYS A 4 16.92 -4.27 -33.67
N CYS A 5 17.39 -4.02 -32.45
CA CYS A 5 16.58 -4.07 -31.23
C CYS A 5 15.95 -2.72 -30.86
N GLY A 6 16.20 -1.65 -31.63
CA GLY A 6 15.69 -0.30 -31.34
C GLY A 6 16.33 0.38 -30.13
N ILE A 7 17.54 -0.02 -29.73
CA ILE A 7 18.26 0.61 -28.60
C ILE A 7 18.95 1.91 -29.02
N ILE A 8 19.41 1.96 -30.27
CA ILE A 8 19.99 3.15 -30.92
C ILE A 8 19.43 3.24 -32.34
N GLU A 9 19.31 4.46 -32.86
CA GLU A 9 18.91 4.69 -34.25
C GLU A 9 20.09 4.44 -35.21
N THR A 10 19.81 4.43 -36.52
CA THR A 10 20.86 4.24 -37.55
C THR A 10 21.82 5.43 -37.63
N ASP A 11 21.35 6.61 -37.27
CA ASP A 11 22.01 7.91 -37.19
C ASP A 11 22.27 8.33 -35.74
N TYR A 12 22.75 7.39 -34.92
CA TYR A 12 22.99 7.58 -33.49
C TYR A 12 23.87 8.80 -33.18
N GLN A 13 23.56 9.48 -32.09
CA GLN A 13 24.27 10.69 -31.69
C GLN A 13 25.69 10.37 -31.16
N PRO A 14 26.66 11.29 -31.32
CA PRO A 14 27.98 11.13 -30.73
C PRO A 14 27.89 10.92 -29.21
N GLY A 15 28.41 9.79 -28.72
CA GLY A 15 28.40 9.42 -27.31
C GLY A 15 27.34 8.39 -26.88
N GLU A 16 26.41 8.00 -27.75
CA GLU A 16 25.47 6.89 -27.47
C GLU A 16 26.14 5.51 -27.52
N LEU A 17 27.18 5.38 -28.33
CA LEU A 17 28.03 4.20 -28.42
C LEU A 17 29.46 4.58 -28.07
N ILE A 18 30.04 3.91 -27.08
CA ILE A 18 31.44 4.06 -26.69
C ILE A 18 32.07 2.70 -26.41
N GLU A 19 33.39 2.62 -26.49
CA GLU A 19 34.12 1.42 -26.09
C GLU A 19 34.48 1.45 -24.59
N GLY A 20 34.60 0.26 -23.97
CA GLY A 20 34.97 0.12 -22.55
C GLY A 20 36.29 0.82 -22.21
N GLU A 21 37.27 0.77 -23.11
CA GLU A 21 38.55 1.45 -22.90
C GLU A 21 38.41 2.97 -22.84
N GLU A 22 37.57 3.55 -23.71
CA GLU A 22 37.29 4.99 -23.72
C GLU A 22 36.55 5.39 -22.44
N PHE A 23 35.57 4.58 -22.02
CA PHE A 23 34.82 4.82 -20.78
C PHE A 23 35.71 4.85 -19.53
N ARG A 24 36.71 3.95 -19.46
CA ARG A 24 37.69 3.94 -18.36
C ARG A 24 38.54 5.20 -18.30
N LYS A 25 38.90 5.76 -19.46
CA LYS A 25 39.74 6.95 -19.56
C LYS A 25 39.03 8.23 -19.12
N PHE A 26 37.69 8.25 -19.13
CA PHE A 26 36.95 9.39 -18.61
C PHE A 26 37.25 9.64 -17.13
N SER A 27 37.43 10.91 -16.78
CA SER A 27 37.44 11.35 -15.39
C SER A 27 36.09 11.13 -14.72
N SER A 28 36.04 11.18 -13.38
CA SER A 28 34.78 11.02 -12.63
C SER A 28 33.73 12.04 -13.08
N GLU A 29 34.12 13.31 -13.28
CA GLU A 29 33.21 14.37 -13.73
C GLU A 29 32.68 14.15 -15.15
N GLU A 30 33.55 13.70 -16.07
CA GLU A 30 33.13 13.39 -17.44
C GLU A 30 32.18 12.20 -17.49
N ARG A 31 32.45 11.15 -16.70
CA ARG A 31 31.52 10.02 -16.57
C ARG A 31 30.17 10.50 -16.10
N MET A 32 30.10 11.32 -15.06
CA MET A 32 28.83 11.86 -14.58
C MET A 32 28.11 12.69 -15.66
N LYS A 33 28.81 13.46 -16.48
CA LYS A 33 28.17 14.23 -17.56
C LYS A 33 27.67 13.35 -18.71
N LYS A 34 28.37 12.27 -19.05
CA LYS A 34 28.10 11.46 -20.24
C LYS A 34 27.31 10.18 -19.99
N VAL A 35 27.30 9.64 -18.76
CA VAL A 35 26.79 8.30 -18.46
C VAL A 35 25.33 8.08 -18.85
N GLU A 36 24.49 9.11 -18.74
CA GLU A 36 23.05 9.02 -19.05
C GLU A 36 22.78 8.92 -20.55
N ASN A 37 23.72 9.35 -21.38
CA ASN A 37 23.62 9.32 -22.84
C ASN A 37 24.14 8.01 -23.44
N ILE A 38 24.97 7.25 -22.70
CA ILE A 38 25.53 6.00 -23.20
C ILE A 38 24.43 4.93 -23.27
N ARG A 39 24.17 4.43 -24.48
CA ARG A 39 23.23 3.32 -24.74
C ARG A 39 23.94 2.00 -24.98
N VAL A 40 25.13 2.04 -25.56
CA VAL A 40 25.93 0.86 -25.91
C VAL A 40 27.36 1.04 -25.42
N LEU A 41 27.77 0.16 -24.50
CA LEU A 41 29.16 0.01 -24.08
C LEU A 41 29.75 -1.22 -24.78
N ALA A 42 30.54 -1.00 -25.82
CA ALA A 42 31.16 -2.07 -26.60
C ALA A 42 32.46 -2.56 -25.94
N ARG A 43 32.79 -3.85 -26.13
CA ARG A 43 34.05 -4.47 -25.67
C ARG A 43 34.33 -4.27 -24.16
N ALA A 44 33.29 -4.18 -23.33
CA ALA A 44 33.40 -3.93 -21.90
C ALA A 44 34.02 -5.10 -21.14
N THR A 45 35.00 -4.81 -20.28
CA THR A 45 35.53 -5.76 -19.29
C THR A 45 34.58 -5.87 -18.07
N PRO A 46 34.75 -6.85 -17.17
CA PRO A 46 34.04 -6.92 -15.90
C PRO A 46 34.07 -5.60 -15.10
N ASP A 47 35.24 -4.97 -15.00
CA ASP A 47 35.42 -3.72 -14.25
C ASP A 47 34.66 -2.55 -14.89
N ASP A 48 34.61 -2.49 -16.23
CA ASP A 48 33.88 -1.45 -16.96
C ASP A 48 32.38 -1.50 -16.64
N LYS A 49 31.83 -2.71 -16.49
CA LYS A 49 30.42 -2.92 -16.15
C LYS A 49 30.13 -2.45 -14.73
N VAL A 50 30.99 -2.78 -13.77
CA VAL A 50 30.87 -2.30 -12.39
C VAL A 50 30.93 -0.78 -12.35
N LEU A 51 31.89 -0.19 -13.06
CA LEU A 51 32.07 1.26 -13.13
C LEU A 51 30.85 1.97 -13.75
N MET A 52 30.24 1.37 -14.77
CA MET A 52 28.99 1.87 -15.37
C MET A 52 27.85 1.87 -14.34
N VAL A 53 27.65 0.75 -13.62
CA VAL A 53 26.62 0.64 -12.59
C VAL A 53 26.84 1.68 -11.48
N GLN A 54 28.08 1.84 -11.00
CA GLN A 54 28.43 2.82 -9.98
C GLN A 54 28.16 4.26 -10.45
N SER A 55 28.54 4.59 -11.68
CA SER A 55 28.34 5.93 -12.24
C SER A 55 26.85 6.28 -12.35
N LEU A 56 26.02 5.34 -12.81
CA LEU A 56 24.56 5.51 -12.87
C LEU A 56 23.93 5.68 -11.48
N LYS A 57 24.38 4.88 -10.50
CA LYS A 57 23.91 4.99 -9.10
C LYS A 57 24.32 6.32 -8.46
N GLN A 58 25.55 6.78 -8.69
CA GLN A 58 26.02 8.08 -8.22
C GLN A 58 25.20 9.23 -8.81
N LYS A 59 24.66 9.06 -10.02
CA LYS A 59 23.71 10.02 -10.62
C LYS A 59 22.32 10.02 -10.00
N GLY A 60 22.03 9.05 -9.13
CA GLY A 60 20.73 8.90 -8.47
C GLY A 60 19.77 7.96 -9.20
N HIS A 61 20.22 7.22 -10.21
CA HIS A 61 19.40 6.21 -10.88
C HIS A 61 19.29 4.93 -10.05
N VAL A 62 18.14 4.26 -10.16
CA VAL A 62 17.96 2.87 -9.70
C VAL A 62 18.36 1.94 -10.82
N VAL A 63 19.43 1.18 -10.64
CA VAL A 63 20.01 0.34 -11.70
C VAL A 63 19.62 -1.11 -11.50
N ALA A 64 18.98 -1.68 -12.52
CA ALA A 64 18.83 -3.12 -12.66
C ALA A 64 19.90 -3.66 -13.61
N PHE A 65 20.59 -4.73 -13.23
CA PHE A 65 21.66 -5.32 -14.03
C PHE A 65 21.34 -6.78 -14.35
N LEU A 66 21.38 -7.14 -15.64
CA LEU A 66 21.14 -8.51 -16.10
C LEU A 66 22.49 -9.20 -16.38
N GLY A 67 22.91 -10.06 -15.46
CA GLY A 67 24.16 -10.82 -15.56
C GLY A 67 23.99 -12.17 -16.25
N ARG A 68 25.05 -12.63 -16.91
CA ARG A 68 25.09 -13.96 -17.56
C ARG A 68 26.29 -14.79 -17.11
N GLY A 69 27.45 -14.16 -16.91
CA GLY A 69 28.70 -14.86 -16.62
C GLY A 69 29.26 -14.57 -15.23
N ILE A 70 30.28 -15.35 -14.82
CA ILE A 70 30.96 -15.17 -13.52
C ILE A 70 31.56 -13.76 -13.40
N GLY A 71 32.07 -13.21 -14.50
CA GLY A 71 32.59 -11.83 -14.55
C GLY A 71 31.54 -10.75 -14.31
N ASP A 72 30.24 -11.08 -14.32
CA ASP A 72 29.16 -10.15 -14.01
C ASP A 72 28.81 -10.14 -12.51
N ALA A 73 29.38 -11.03 -11.70
CA ALA A 73 28.99 -11.23 -10.30
C ALA A 73 29.15 -9.95 -9.45
N GLN A 74 30.22 -9.18 -9.67
CA GLN A 74 30.44 -7.93 -8.96
C GLN A 74 29.43 -6.85 -9.40
N ALA A 75 29.15 -6.73 -10.69
CA ALA A 75 28.17 -5.78 -11.21
C ALA A 75 26.74 -6.11 -10.72
N LEU A 76 26.42 -7.40 -10.60
CA LEU A 76 25.15 -7.86 -10.01
C LEU A 76 24.99 -7.44 -8.55
N ARG A 77 26.05 -7.56 -7.74
CA ARG A 77 26.05 -7.13 -6.34
C ARG A 77 26.02 -5.62 -6.18
N GLU A 78 26.64 -4.91 -7.10
CA GLU A 78 26.68 -3.45 -7.09
C GLU A 78 25.35 -2.83 -7.52
N ALA A 79 24.61 -3.47 -8.43
CA ALA A 79 23.32 -3.00 -8.89
C ALA A 79 22.26 -2.97 -7.77
N ASN A 80 21.25 -2.11 -7.90
CA ASN A 80 20.13 -2.12 -6.95
C ASN A 80 19.30 -3.41 -7.06
N VAL A 81 19.17 -3.94 -8.28
CA VAL A 81 18.48 -5.21 -8.54
C VAL A 81 19.29 -6.03 -9.56
N GLY A 82 19.91 -7.11 -9.10
CA GLY A 82 20.57 -8.08 -9.96
C GLY A 82 19.59 -9.12 -10.52
N LEU A 83 19.62 -9.33 -11.83
CA LEU A 83 18.79 -10.29 -12.57
C LEU A 83 19.70 -11.31 -13.27
N CYS A 84 19.31 -12.58 -13.32
CA CYS A 84 19.95 -13.55 -14.21
C CYS A 84 18.97 -14.59 -14.76
N PHE A 85 19.37 -15.28 -15.83
CA PHE A 85 18.60 -16.40 -16.39
C PHE A 85 19.04 -17.73 -15.77
N GLY A 86 18.10 -18.47 -15.20
CA GLY A 86 18.35 -19.71 -14.44
C GLY A 86 19.02 -20.82 -15.24
N ASN A 87 18.69 -20.96 -16.52
CA ASN A 87 19.22 -22.05 -17.36
C ASN A 87 20.68 -21.83 -17.83
N GLN A 88 21.25 -20.63 -17.65
CA GLN A 88 22.59 -20.29 -18.14
C GLN A 88 23.48 -19.58 -17.13
N GLY A 89 22.94 -19.11 -16.00
CA GLY A 89 23.75 -18.54 -14.94
C GLY A 89 24.56 -19.62 -14.23
N ALA A 90 25.87 -19.43 -14.13
CA ALA A 90 26.70 -20.17 -13.19
C ALA A 90 26.12 -20.00 -11.76
N GLU A 91 26.30 -20.99 -10.88
CA GLU A 91 25.72 -20.96 -9.52
C GLU A 91 26.10 -19.68 -8.77
N ILE A 92 27.33 -19.21 -8.97
CA ILE A 92 27.81 -17.94 -8.40
C ILE A 92 27.01 -16.72 -8.88
N VAL A 93 26.54 -16.71 -10.13
CA VAL A 93 25.72 -15.63 -10.70
C VAL A 93 24.31 -15.65 -10.09
N LYS A 94 23.75 -16.85 -9.91
CA LYS A 94 22.45 -17.04 -9.25
C LYS A 94 22.50 -16.56 -7.79
N ALA A 95 23.56 -16.94 -7.07
CA ALA A 95 23.78 -16.51 -5.69
C ALA A 95 23.98 -14.99 -5.53
N CYS A 96 24.42 -14.29 -6.58
CA CYS A 96 24.58 -12.85 -6.58
C CYS A 96 23.35 -12.08 -7.09
N SER A 97 22.32 -12.78 -7.62
CA SER A 97 21.14 -12.14 -8.22
C SER A 97 19.99 -12.09 -7.24
N ALA A 98 19.25 -10.99 -7.23
CA ALA A 98 18.02 -10.86 -6.44
C ALA A 98 16.84 -11.61 -7.07
N ILE A 99 16.82 -11.70 -8.41
CA ILE A 99 15.76 -12.36 -9.18
C ILE A 99 16.39 -13.31 -10.20
N VAL A 100 15.98 -14.58 -10.17
CA VAL A 100 16.41 -15.60 -11.13
C VAL A 100 15.23 -15.95 -12.03
N ILE A 101 15.35 -15.67 -13.32
CA ILE A 101 14.31 -15.90 -14.33
C ILE A 101 14.50 -17.31 -14.88
N SER A 102 13.53 -18.20 -14.64
CA SER A 102 13.63 -19.62 -15.02
C SER A 102 13.84 -19.83 -16.52
N TYR A 103 13.16 -19.04 -17.37
CA TYR A 103 13.24 -19.15 -18.83
C TYR A 103 13.90 -17.93 -19.46
N LYS A 104 14.52 -18.12 -20.63
CA LYS A 104 15.16 -17.06 -21.40
C LYS A 104 14.17 -16.26 -22.21
N ASP A 105 13.27 -15.58 -21.53
CA ASP A 105 12.28 -14.73 -22.18
C ASP A 105 12.43 -13.29 -21.67
N PHE A 106 12.97 -12.41 -22.52
CA PHE A 106 13.17 -10.99 -22.19
C PHE A 106 11.85 -10.26 -21.84
N PRO A 107 10.71 -10.55 -22.51
CA PRO A 107 9.38 -10.14 -22.08
C PRO A 107 9.05 -10.35 -20.59
N LEU A 108 9.56 -11.41 -19.95
CA LEU A 108 9.33 -11.63 -18.51
C LEU A 108 9.90 -10.50 -17.65
N ILE A 109 10.96 -9.81 -18.09
CA ILE A 109 11.51 -8.64 -17.40
C ILE A 109 10.47 -7.50 -17.38
N ILE A 110 9.74 -7.32 -18.48
CA ILE A 110 8.67 -6.32 -18.58
C ILE A 110 7.55 -6.66 -17.60
N ASP A 111 7.18 -7.93 -17.49
CA ASP A 111 6.17 -8.37 -16.52
C ASP A 111 6.65 -8.18 -15.07
N ILE A 112 7.90 -8.50 -14.76
CA ILE A 112 8.50 -8.24 -13.44
C ILE A 112 8.41 -6.74 -13.09
N LEU A 113 8.76 -5.86 -14.03
CA LEU A 113 8.67 -4.41 -13.83
C LEU A 113 7.22 -3.95 -13.63
N ARG A 114 6.27 -4.51 -14.41
CA ARG A 114 4.83 -4.23 -14.28
C ARG A 114 4.33 -4.63 -12.89
N TRP A 115 4.69 -5.82 -12.41
CA TRP A 115 4.34 -6.31 -11.08
C TRP A 115 4.98 -5.48 -9.97
N GLY A 116 6.26 -5.14 -10.09
CA GLY A 116 6.96 -4.32 -9.10
C GLY A 116 6.31 -2.95 -8.91
N ARG A 117 5.93 -2.29 -10.02
CA ARG A 117 5.17 -1.03 -9.97
C ARG A 117 3.77 -1.22 -9.38
N GLY A 118 3.08 -2.31 -9.72
CA GLY A 118 1.75 -2.61 -9.17
C GLY A 118 1.74 -2.88 -7.67
N ILE A 119 2.72 -3.64 -7.17
CA ILE A 119 2.88 -3.90 -5.73
C ILE A 119 3.05 -2.58 -4.98
N TYR A 120 3.81 -1.65 -5.54
CA TYR A 120 3.99 -0.34 -4.93
C TYR A 120 2.67 0.45 -4.82
N ASP A 121 1.86 0.48 -5.89
CA ASP A 121 0.52 1.09 -5.87
C ASP A 121 -0.36 0.42 -4.78
N SER A 122 -0.35 -0.92 -4.69
CA SER A 122 -1.05 -1.67 -3.65
C SER A 122 -0.58 -1.33 -2.23
N VAL A 123 0.72 -1.14 -2.01
CA VAL A 123 1.29 -0.75 -0.70
C VAL A 123 0.84 0.66 -0.30
N GLN A 124 0.77 1.61 -1.24
CA GLN A 124 0.25 2.95 -0.95
C GLN A 124 -1.23 2.89 -0.54
N ILE A 125 -2.06 2.15 -1.28
CA ILE A 125 -3.48 1.99 -1.00
C ILE A 125 -3.69 1.30 0.37
N PHE A 126 -2.93 0.25 0.64
CA PHE A 126 -2.97 -0.46 1.92
C PHE A 126 -2.54 0.43 3.09
N THR A 127 -1.47 1.23 2.91
CA THR A 127 -1.02 2.19 3.91
C THR A 127 -2.09 3.25 4.18
N GLN A 128 -2.79 3.73 3.15
CA GLN A 128 -3.87 4.72 3.27
C GLN A 128 -5.00 4.17 4.14
N TYR A 129 -5.41 2.95 3.84
CA TYR A 129 -6.45 2.24 4.56
C TYR A 129 -6.05 2.00 6.02
N LEU A 130 -4.86 1.42 6.26
CA LEU A 130 -4.41 1.04 7.60
C LEU A 130 -4.23 2.26 8.51
N LEU A 131 -3.66 3.35 7.97
CA LEU A 131 -3.48 4.57 8.74
C LEU A 131 -4.82 5.22 9.10
N SER A 132 -5.76 5.29 8.14
CA SER A 132 -7.11 5.81 8.39
C SER A 132 -7.84 4.99 9.45
N ALA A 133 -7.82 3.66 9.34
CA ALA A 133 -8.49 2.77 10.28
C ALA A 133 -7.88 2.87 11.69
N THR A 134 -6.55 2.84 11.78
CA THR A 134 -5.84 2.93 13.06
C THR A 134 -6.08 4.26 13.76
N PHE A 135 -6.04 5.37 13.02
CA PHE A 135 -6.28 6.69 13.60
C PHE A 135 -7.71 6.82 14.15
N VAL A 136 -8.71 6.35 13.41
CA VAL A 136 -10.11 6.36 13.89
C VAL A 136 -10.28 5.46 15.11
N ALA A 137 -9.73 4.24 15.08
CA ALA A 137 -9.78 3.33 16.22
C ALA A 137 -9.18 3.96 17.48
N LEU A 138 -8.01 4.59 17.38
CA LEU A 138 -7.36 5.27 18.50
C LEU A 138 -8.23 6.40 19.09
N VAL A 139 -8.89 7.19 18.25
CA VAL A 139 -9.79 8.26 18.72
C VAL A 139 -11.03 7.70 19.41
N ILE A 140 -11.60 6.61 18.88
CA ILE A 140 -12.74 5.93 19.52
C ILE A 140 -12.32 5.35 20.87
N ASP A 141 -11.21 4.62 20.92
CA ASP A 141 -10.69 4.02 22.15
C ASP A 141 -10.44 5.09 23.22
N PHE A 142 -9.84 6.22 22.82
CA PHE A 142 -9.64 7.36 23.71
C PHE A 142 -10.96 7.99 24.18
N ALA A 143 -11.92 8.22 23.27
CA ALA A 143 -13.22 8.81 23.62
C ALA A 143 -14.02 7.91 24.58
N MET A 144 -13.97 6.59 24.37
CA MET A 144 -14.58 5.60 25.25
C MET A 144 -13.88 5.58 26.61
N ALA A 145 -12.55 5.61 26.65
CA ALA A 145 -11.80 5.64 27.91
C ALA A 145 -12.08 6.89 28.75
N VAL A 146 -12.23 8.06 28.12
CA VAL A 146 -12.51 9.34 28.82
C VAL A 146 -13.97 9.46 29.26
N SER A 147 -14.91 8.92 28.48
CA SER A 147 -16.35 9.07 28.75
C SER A 147 -16.90 8.04 29.74
N SER A 148 -16.16 6.96 29.99
CA SER A 148 -16.55 5.94 30.95
C SER A 148 -16.09 6.38 32.33
N SER A 149 -17.04 6.72 33.22
CA SER A 149 -16.79 7.04 34.64
C SER A 149 -16.35 5.82 35.46
N GLU A 150 -16.35 4.64 34.86
CA GLU A 150 -15.56 3.50 35.27
C GLU A 150 -14.48 3.31 34.19
N PRO A 151 -13.19 3.18 34.54
CA PRO A 151 -12.17 2.85 33.54
C PRO A 151 -12.66 1.63 32.76
N PRO A 152 -12.52 1.57 31.42
CA PRO A 152 -12.85 0.36 30.68
C PRO A 152 -12.03 -0.75 31.32
N GLY A 153 -12.69 -1.63 32.08
CA GLY A 153 -12.07 -2.37 33.18
C GLY A 153 -10.66 -2.81 32.85
N PHE A 154 -9.67 -2.05 33.36
CA PHE A 154 -8.32 -2.57 33.55
C PHE A 154 -8.29 -3.40 34.84
N ASP A 155 -9.37 -4.16 35.09
CA ASP A 155 -9.33 -5.39 35.87
C ASP A 155 -8.69 -6.53 35.04
N SER A 156 -8.06 -6.21 33.91
CA SER A 156 -7.29 -7.12 33.08
C SER A 156 -6.17 -7.84 33.83
N VAL A 157 -5.73 -7.39 35.00
CA VAL A 157 -4.81 -8.19 35.82
C VAL A 157 -5.54 -9.35 36.54
N ALA A 158 -6.81 -9.19 36.89
CA ALA A 158 -7.65 -10.22 37.49
C ALA A 158 -8.31 -11.16 36.45
N ASP A 159 -8.70 -10.63 35.28
CA ASP A 159 -9.27 -11.44 34.19
C ASP A 159 -8.22 -12.24 33.40
N VAL A 160 -7.02 -11.68 33.19
CA VAL A 160 -5.91 -12.42 32.54
C VAL A 160 -5.36 -13.51 33.48
N SER A 161 -5.34 -13.27 34.79
CA SER A 161 -4.95 -14.31 35.77
C SER A 161 -5.99 -15.43 35.94
N SER A 162 -7.25 -15.20 35.52
CA SER A 162 -8.29 -16.23 35.44
C SER A 162 -8.45 -16.87 34.05
N GLY A 163 -7.57 -16.52 33.09
CA GLY A 163 -7.52 -17.13 31.75
C GLY A 163 -8.67 -16.74 30.82
N ARG A 164 -9.47 -15.72 31.15
CA ARG A 164 -10.57 -15.23 30.32
C ARG A 164 -10.13 -13.99 29.54
N ILE A 165 -10.31 -14.01 28.22
CA ILE A 165 -10.01 -12.85 27.38
C ILE A 165 -11.16 -11.84 27.55
N PRO A 166 -10.90 -10.60 28.01
CA PRO A 166 -11.95 -9.59 28.14
C PRO A 166 -12.58 -9.28 26.76
N TYR A 167 -13.91 -9.20 26.69
CA TYR A 167 -14.62 -8.96 25.43
C TYR A 167 -14.11 -7.74 24.64
N PRO A 168 -13.77 -6.58 25.26
CA PRO A 168 -13.22 -5.43 24.53
C PRO A 168 -11.89 -5.73 23.84
N VAL A 169 -11.03 -6.54 24.47
CA VAL A 169 -9.74 -6.97 23.92
C VAL A 169 -9.96 -7.87 22.71
N PHE A 170 -10.89 -8.81 22.81
CA PHE A 170 -11.27 -9.67 21.68
C PHE A 170 -11.84 -8.85 20.51
N GLN A 171 -12.76 -7.91 20.78
CA GLN A 171 -13.35 -7.05 19.76
C GLN A 171 -12.28 -6.19 19.06
N LEU A 172 -11.34 -5.61 19.81
CA LEU A 172 -10.24 -4.83 19.24
C LEU A 172 -9.29 -5.68 18.40
N LEU A 173 -8.94 -6.88 18.87
CA LEU A 173 -8.16 -7.85 18.11
C LEU A 173 -8.90 -8.24 16.82
N TRP A 174 -10.21 -8.47 16.90
CA TRP A 174 -11.06 -8.83 15.78
C TRP A 174 -11.10 -7.74 14.70
N MET A 175 -11.29 -6.48 15.11
CA MET A 175 -11.22 -5.33 14.21
C MET A 175 -9.87 -5.27 13.48
N LYS A 176 -8.76 -5.54 14.19
CA LYS A 176 -7.41 -5.54 13.59
C LYS A 176 -7.19 -6.73 12.67
N LEU A 177 -7.68 -7.91 13.03
CA LEU A 177 -7.50 -9.15 12.25
C LEU A 177 -8.30 -9.11 10.95
N ILE A 178 -9.61 -8.83 11.03
CA ILE A 178 -10.46 -8.72 9.85
C ILE A 178 -10.07 -7.50 9.02
N GLY A 179 -9.98 -6.35 9.68
CA GLY A 179 -9.69 -5.08 9.02
C GLY A 179 -8.31 -5.09 8.38
N GLY A 180 -7.27 -5.50 9.09
CA GLY A 180 -5.89 -5.47 8.58
C GLY A 180 -5.59 -6.62 7.61
N THR A 181 -5.78 -7.86 8.05
CA THR A 181 -5.28 -9.04 7.32
C THR A 181 -6.09 -9.35 6.07
N LEU A 182 -7.43 -9.29 6.13
CA LEU A 182 -8.25 -9.55 4.93
C LEU A 182 -8.14 -8.41 3.92
N ALA A 183 -8.00 -7.16 4.37
CA ALA A 183 -7.73 -6.03 3.48
C ALA A 183 -6.35 -6.15 2.82
N ALA A 184 -5.31 -6.55 3.58
CA ALA A 184 -3.99 -6.80 3.02
C ALA A 184 -4.04 -7.88 1.94
N LEU A 185 -4.72 -9.00 2.21
CA LEU A 185 -4.90 -10.07 1.24
C LEU A 185 -5.64 -9.57 -0.01
N ALA A 186 -6.70 -8.77 0.15
CA ALA A 186 -7.46 -8.21 -0.96
C ALA A 186 -6.63 -7.30 -1.86
N LEU A 187 -5.78 -6.47 -1.25
CA LEU A 187 -5.01 -5.43 -1.95
C LEU A 187 -3.71 -5.98 -2.56
N LEU A 188 -3.10 -6.98 -1.93
CA LEU A 188 -1.82 -7.56 -2.38
C LEU A 188 -1.99 -8.66 -3.45
N THR A 189 -3.17 -9.27 -3.55
CA THR A 189 -3.45 -10.31 -4.57
C THR A 189 -3.94 -9.73 -5.91
N GLU A 190 -4.06 -8.41 -5.98
CA GLU A 190 -4.58 -7.74 -7.16
C GLU A 190 -3.56 -7.68 -8.31
N LYS A 191 -4.04 -7.92 -9.53
CA LYS A 191 -3.20 -7.77 -10.72
C LYS A 191 -2.90 -6.30 -10.99
N PRO A 192 -1.67 -5.95 -11.41
CA PRO A 192 -1.31 -4.58 -11.77
C PRO A 192 -2.21 -4.04 -12.89
N SER A 193 -2.60 -2.77 -12.78
CA SER A 193 -3.33 -2.10 -13.87
C SER A 193 -2.48 -2.04 -15.15
N GLN A 194 -3.14 -2.09 -16.31
CA GLN A 194 -2.47 -2.01 -17.61
C GLN A 194 -1.78 -0.66 -17.82
N ASP A 195 -2.29 0.41 -17.20
CA ASP A 195 -1.77 1.78 -17.33
C ASP A 195 -0.48 2.01 -16.51
N VAL A 196 -0.07 1.04 -15.68
CA VAL A 196 1.12 1.14 -14.82
C VAL A 196 2.41 1.34 -15.64
N MET A 197 2.45 0.81 -16.87
CA MET A 197 3.62 0.94 -17.75
C MET A 197 3.65 2.25 -18.55
N GLN A 198 2.52 2.96 -18.66
CA GLN A 198 2.44 4.24 -19.38
C GLN A 198 2.98 5.42 -18.54
N ARG A 199 3.03 5.25 -17.22
CA ARG A 199 3.56 6.25 -16.28
C ARG A 199 5.10 6.22 -16.27
N PRO A 200 5.78 7.38 -16.14
CA PRO A 200 7.23 7.40 -15.99
C PRO A 200 7.66 6.71 -14.68
N PRO A 201 8.94 6.27 -14.57
CA PRO A 201 9.48 5.76 -13.31
C PRO A 201 9.27 6.77 -12.17
N ARG A 202 8.91 6.26 -10.99
CA ARG A 202 8.71 7.09 -9.81
C ARG A 202 10.00 7.78 -9.39
N ASN A 203 9.89 9.03 -8.94
CA ASN A 203 10.98 9.72 -8.28
C ASN A 203 11.18 9.21 -6.84
N LEU A 204 12.40 8.79 -6.50
CA LEU A 204 12.75 8.30 -5.15
C LEU A 204 12.55 9.37 -4.06
N LYS A 205 12.58 10.65 -4.41
CA LYS A 205 12.39 11.77 -3.47
C LYS A 205 10.93 12.02 -3.13
N GLU A 206 9.99 11.41 -3.87
CA GLU A 206 8.57 11.57 -3.56
C GLU A 206 8.20 10.79 -2.30
N PRO A 207 7.44 11.39 -1.37
CA PRO A 207 7.00 10.69 -0.17
C PRO A 207 6.04 9.54 -0.52
N LEU A 208 6.07 8.46 0.27
CA LEU A 208 5.12 7.35 0.13
C LEU A 208 3.67 7.86 0.23
N MET A 209 3.41 8.82 1.11
CA MET A 209 2.11 9.45 1.29
C MET A 209 1.98 10.73 0.47
N THR A 210 1.12 10.71 -0.55
CA THR A 210 0.84 11.89 -1.37
C THR A 210 -0.10 12.86 -0.65
N THR A 211 -0.11 14.13 -1.05
CA THR A 211 -1.06 15.13 -0.49
C THR A 211 -2.51 14.71 -0.73
N LYS A 212 -2.81 14.13 -1.91
CA LYS A 212 -4.15 13.59 -2.24
C LYS A 212 -4.57 12.49 -1.25
N MET A 213 -3.68 11.53 -1.01
CA MET A 213 -3.87 10.43 -0.04
C MET A 213 -4.12 10.97 1.37
N ARG A 214 -3.32 11.94 1.81
CA ARG A 214 -3.48 12.58 3.13
C ARG A 214 -4.84 13.26 3.29
N ASN A 215 -5.30 13.99 2.27
CA ASN A 215 -6.61 14.66 2.31
C ASN A 215 -7.75 13.64 2.41
N ASN A 216 -7.66 12.52 1.68
CA ASN A 216 -8.65 11.46 1.77
C ASN A 216 -8.66 10.79 3.15
N ILE A 217 -7.49 10.57 3.77
CA ILE A 217 -7.37 10.02 5.13
C ILE A 217 -8.06 10.95 6.13
N TRP A 218 -7.77 12.25 6.10
CA TRP A 218 -8.38 13.20 7.04
C TRP A 218 -9.89 13.30 6.88
N ALA A 219 -10.39 13.32 5.64
CA ALA A 219 -11.82 13.40 5.40
C ALA A 219 -12.56 12.14 5.88
N GLN A 220 -12.02 10.95 5.60
CA GLN A 220 -12.56 9.70 6.12
C GLN A 220 -12.51 9.63 7.64
N ALA A 221 -11.37 10.00 8.22
CA ALA A 221 -11.22 10.01 9.68
C ALA A 221 -12.21 10.95 10.35
N LEU A 222 -12.33 12.19 9.87
CA LEU A 222 -13.23 13.19 10.45
C LEU A 222 -14.69 12.77 10.34
N TYR A 223 -15.09 12.22 9.19
CA TYR A 223 -16.44 11.67 9.00
C TYR A 223 -16.74 10.54 9.98
N GLN A 224 -15.84 9.55 10.09
CA GLN A 224 -16.03 8.41 10.98
C GLN A 224 -16.07 8.88 12.44
N ILE A 225 -15.14 9.74 12.87
CA ILE A 225 -15.12 10.32 14.22
C ILE A 225 -16.43 11.06 14.52
N ALA A 226 -16.94 11.88 13.59
CA ALA A 226 -18.20 12.60 13.78
C ALA A 226 -19.38 11.64 13.99
N ILE A 227 -19.48 10.57 13.19
CA ILE A 227 -20.52 9.55 13.36
C ILE A 227 -20.38 8.84 14.70
N PHE A 228 -19.16 8.47 15.09
CA PHE A 228 -18.93 7.81 16.37
C PHE A 228 -19.30 8.70 17.54
N LEU A 229 -18.97 9.99 17.49
CA LEU A 229 -19.40 10.94 18.51
C LEU A 229 -20.93 11.06 18.57
N VAL A 230 -21.61 11.10 17.42
CA VAL A 230 -23.08 11.13 17.37
C VAL A 230 -23.68 9.86 17.98
N ILE A 231 -23.18 8.67 17.63
CA ILE A 231 -23.64 7.40 18.21
C ILE A 231 -23.31 7.35 19.71
N HIS A 232 -22.16 7.84 20.12
CA HIS A 232 -21.73 7.82 21.51
C HIS A 232 -22.60 8.71 22.40
N PHE A 233 -22.83 9.97 22.01
CA PHE A 233 -23.59 10.94 22.82
C PHE A 233 -25.10 10.84 22.63
N LYS A 234 -25.57 10.60 21.40
CA LYS A 234 -27.01 10.61 21.07
C LYS A 234 -27.56 9.23 20.73
N GLY A 235 -26.74 8.18 20.61
CA GLY A 235 -27.20 6.88 20.13
C GLY A 235 -28.31 6.24 20.97
N LYS A 236 -28.28 6.38 22.30
CA LYS A 236 -29.36 5.88 23.18
C LYS A 236 -30.71 6.50 22.86
N SER A 237 -30.74 7.82 22.64
CA SER A 237 -31.98 8.56 22.33
C SER A 237 -32.38 8.46 20.86
N LEU A 238 -31.42 8.37 19.94
CA LEU A 238 -31.66 8.40 18.51
C LEU A 238 -32.07 7.03 17.96
N PHE A 239 -31.56 5.95 18.55
CA PHE A 239 -31.83 4.58 18.13
C PHE A 239 -32.63 3.75 19.15
N ASN A 240 -33.00 4.34 20.29
CA ASN A 240 -33.74 3.71 21.38
C ASN A 240 -33.13 2.36 21.82
N VAL A 241 -31.82 2.37 22.07
CA VAL A 241 -31.01 1.16 22.33
C VAL A 241 -30.45 1.10 23.75
N ASN A 242 -30.30 -0.13 24.26
CA ASN A 242 -29.62 -0.40 25.52
C ASN A 242 -28.11 -0.12 25.44
N ALA A 243 -27.43 -0.01 26.59
CA ALA A 243 -25.98 0.27 26.62
C ALA A 243 -25.15 -0.77 25.84
N LYS A 244 -25.48 -2.06 25.99
CA LYS A 244 -24.79 -3.17 25.29
C LYS A 244 -25.09 -3.21 23.78
N GLU A 245 -26.30 -2.82 23.39
CA GLU A 245 -26.69 -2.67 21.97
C GLU A 245 -25.97 -1.49 21.31
N LYS A 246 -25.80 -0.38 22.04
CA LYS A 246 -25.03 0.79 21.58
C LYS A 246 -23.58 0.42 21.27
N ASP A 247 -22.91 -0.34 22.14
CA ASP A 247 -21.52 -0.73 21.93
C ASP A 247 -21.39 -1.70 20.74
N THR A 248 -22.37 -2.58 20.55
CA THR A 248 -22.46 -3.45 19.36
C THR A 248 -22.71 -2.64 18.09
N LEU A 249 -23.55 -1.60 18.15
CA LEU A 249 -23.85 -0.71 17.04
C LEU A 249 -22.59 0.04 16.59
N VAL A 250 -21.77 0.51 17.54
CA VAL A 250 -20.48 1.16 17.27
C VAL A 250 -19.53 0.18 16.57
N LEU A 251 -19.34 -1.02 17.13
CA LEU A 251 -18.47 -2.05 16.55
C LEU A 251 -18.92 -2.42 15.14
N ASN A 252 -20.21 -2.66 14.94
CA ASN A 252 -20.76 -3.07 13.65
C ASN A 252 -20.65 -1.96 12.59
N THR A 253 -20.96 -0.71 12.98
CA THR A 253 -20.81 0.44 12.09
C THR A 253 -19.34 0.66 11.73
N TYR A 254 -18.41 0.48 12.66
CA TYR A 254 -16.98 0.58 12.39
C TYR A 254 -16.51 -0.45 11.35
N ILE A 255 -16.82 -1.73 11.56
CA ILE A 255 -16.36 -2.80 10.66
C ILE A 255 -16.95 -2.62 9.26
N LEU A 256 -18.22 -2.24 9.16
CA LEU A 256 -18.84 -1.93 7.87
C LEU A 256 -18.20 -0.70 7.22
N CYS A 257 -17.98 0.39 7.97
CA CYS A 257 -17.25 1.56 7.47
C CYS A 257 -15.85 1.19 6.95
N GLN A 258 -15.12 0.28 7.63
CA GLN A 258 -13.82 -0.18 7.13
C GLN A 258 -13.95 -0.99 5.85
N ALA A 259 -14.95 -1.87 5.73
CA ALA A 259 -15.22 -2.61 4.49
C ALA A 259 -15.48 -1.65 3.31
N PHE A 260 -16.28 -0.60 3.51
CA PHE A 260 -16.50 0.44 2.50
C PHE A 260 -15.27 1.32 2.27
N ASN A 261 -14.45 1.58 3.30
CA ASN A 261 -13.21 2.34 3.14
C ASN A 261 -12.20 1.59 2.26
N ILE A 262 -12.05 0.27 2.39
CA ILE A 262 -11.24 -0.57 1.48
C ILE A 262 -11.70 -0.37 0.04
N PHE A 263 -13.02 -0.30 -0.18
CA PHE A 263 -13.58 -0.04 -1.50
C PHE A 263 -13.25 1.37 -2.00
N ASN A 264 -13.43 2.37 -1.14
CA ASN A 264 -13.16 3.77 -1.46
C ASN A 264 -11.69 4.02 -1.78
N THR A 265 -10.75 3.50 -1.00
CA THR A 265 -9.31 3.75 -1.20
C THR A 265 -8.78 3.21 -2.53
N ARG A 266 -9.41 2.16 -3.05
CA ARG A 266 -9.02 1.49 -4.30
C ARG A 266 -9.41 2.24 -5.56
N LEU A 267 -10.55 2.93 -5.52
CA LEU A 267 -11.14 3.58 -6.69
C LEU A 267 -10.20 4.64 -7.26
N SER A 268 -9.53 4.35 -8.37
CA SER A 268 -8.65 5.29 -9.04
C SER A 268 -9.43 6.03 -10.14
N GLU A 269 -9.30 7.35 -10.12
CA GLU A 269 -9.88 8.50 -10.87
C GLU A 269 -10.94 8.34 -11.99
N LYS A 270 -11.33 7.16 -12.53
CA LYS A 270 -12.14 7.14 -13.77
C LYS A 270 -13.44 6.34 -13.83
N ASN A 271 -13.69 5.21 -13.14
CA ASN A 271 -15.02 4.55 -13.24
C ASN A 271 -15.37 3.63 -12.04
N LEU A 272 -16.38 4.01 -11.25
CA LEU A 272 -16.88 3.26 -10.07
C LEU A 272 -17.49 1.91 -10.44
N PHE A 273 -18.42 1.90 -11.40
CA PHE A 273 -19.23 0.71 -11.69
C PHE A 273 -18.49 -0.34 -12.52
N ASP A 274 -17.65 0.09 -13.46
CA ASP A 274 -16.89 -0.82 -14.32
C ASP A 274 -15.80 -1.60 -13.57
N GLU A 275 -15.21 -1.02 -12.51
CA GLU A 275 -14.22 -1.72 -11.68
C GLU A 275 -14.86 -2.72 -10.71
N ILE A 276 -16.06 -2.42 -10.17
CA ILE A 276 -16.78 -3.30 -9.23
C ILE A 276 -17.09 -4.66 -9.87
N GLN A 277 -17.62 -4.66 -11.10
CA GLN A 277 -18.05 -5.89 -11.77
C GLN A 277 -16.88 -6.72 -12.32
N LYS A 278 -15.77 -6.08 -12.70
CA LYS A 278 -14.62 -6.78 -13.30
C LYS A 278 -13.81 -7.58 -12.29
N LYS A 279 -13.91 -7.29 -10.99
CA LYS A 279 -13.03 -7.87 -9.96
C LYS A 279 -13.81 -8.74 -8.95
N LYS A 280 -14.28 -9.91 -9.41
CA LYS A 280 -15.04 -10.90 -8.61
C LYS A 280 -14.38 -11.28 -7.28
N LEU A 281 -13.05 -11.38 -7.23
CA LEU A 281 -12.30 -11.68 -6.00
C LEU A 281 -12.49 -10.62 -4.91
N PHE A 282 -12.57 -9.35 -5.30
CA PHE A 282 -12.76 -8.25 -4.36
C PHE A 282 -14.16 -8.24 -3.75
N LEU A 283 -15.18 -8.46 -4.57
CA LEU A 283 -16.56 -8.59 -4.08
C LEU A 283 -16.70 -9.82 -3.17
N GLY A 284 -15.98 -10.90 -3.47
CA GLY A 284 -15.88 -12.08 -2.61
C GLY A 284 -15.30 -11.75 -1.22
N ILE A 285 -14.27 -10.90 -1.13
CA ILE A 285 -13.66 -10.54 0.16
C ILE A 285 -14.55 -9.60 0.96
N ILE A 286 -15.20 -8.61 0.33
CA ILE A 286 -16.20 -7.78 1.03
C ILE A 286 -17.36 -8.65 1.52
N GLY A 287 -17.88 -9.53 0.66
CA GLY A 287 -18.93 -10.48 1.02
C GLY A 287 -18.52 -11.36 2.20
N LEU A 288 -17.27 -11.83 2.22
CA LEU A 288 -16.71 -12.59 3.33
C LEU A 288 -16.65 -11.75 4.62
N ILE A 289 -16.17 -10.51 4.57
CA ILE A 289 -16.10 -9.60 5.73
C ILE A 289 -17.50 -9.39 6.31
N VAL A 290 -18.49 -9.07 5.47
CA VAL A 290 -19.88 -8.84 5.91
C VAL A 290 -20.50 -10.13 6.46
N SER A 291 -20.27 -11.27 5.80
CA SER A 291 -20.81 -12.57 6.26
C SER A 291 -20.24 -12.97 7.63
N VAL A 292 -18.93 -12.84 7.80
CA VAL A 292 -18.25 -13.10 9.07
C VAL A 292 -18.75 -12.15 10.16
N GLN A 293 -19.01 -10.89 9.81
CA GLN A 293 -19.56 -9.90 10.74
C GLN A 293 -20.98 -10.25 11.19
N VAL A 294 -21.86 -10.71 10.29
CA VAL A 294 -23.21 -11.17 10.62
C VAL A 294 -23.17 -12.38 11.55
N ILE A 295 -22.31 -13.36 11.25
CA ILE A 295 -22.12 -14.54 12.12
C ILE A 295 -21.68 -14.11 13.52
N MET A 296 -20.75 -13.16 13.61
CA MET A 296 -20.22 -12.68 14.89
C MET A 296 -21.28 -12.01 15.76
N VAL A 297 -22.13 -11.16 15.16
CA VAL A 297 -23.18 -10.41 15.87
C VAL A 297 -24.41 -11.26 16.19
N GLU A 298 -24.85 -12.13 15.28
CA GLU A 298 -26.15 -12.82 15.44
C GLU A 298 -26.03 -14.23 16.05
N LEU A 299 -24.92 -14.93 15.78
CA LEU A 299 -24.69 -16.33 16.20
C LEU A 299 -23.68 -16.45 17.35
N LEU A 300 -22.65 -15.62 17.38
CA LEU A 300 -21.57 -15.68 18.38
C LEU A 300 -21.64 -14.55 19.43
N ASN A 301 -22.84 -14.02 19.69
CA ASN A 301 -23.04 -12.90 20.63
C ASN A 301 -22.56 -13.18 22.06
N GLY A 302 -22.72 -14.42 22.56
CA GLY A 302 -22.25 -14.85 23.88
C GLY A 302 -20.72 -14.92 23.99
N PHE A 303 -20.03 -15.27 22.90
CA PHE A 303 -18.57 -15.33 22.85
C PHE A 303 -17.92 -13.96 22.60
N SER A 304 -18.58 -13.12 21.81
CA SER A 304 -18.08 -11.79 21.44
C SER A 304 -18.50 -10.66 22.38
N GLY A 305 -19.39 -10.94 23.33
CA GLY A 305 -19.97 -9.94 24.23
C GLY A 305 -20.90 -8.95 23.53
N THR A 306 -21.32 -9.23 22.29
CA THR A 306 -22.23 -8.37 21.51
C THR A 306 -23.69 -8.63 21.87
N ALA A 307 -24.58 -7.70 21.48
CA ALA A 307 -26.03 -7.87 21.56
C ALA A 307 -26.60 -8.03 20.14
N ARG A 308 -27.68 -8.80 20.00
CA ARG A 308 -28.35 -8.95 18.69
C ARG A 308 -28.86 -7.60 18.22
N LEU A 309 -28.65 -7.32 16.93
CA LEU A 309 -29.10 -6.08 16.31
C LEU A 309 -30.39 -6.34 15.53
N GLY A 310 -31.37 -5.46 15.69
CA GLY A 310 -32.58 -5.50 14.87
C GLY A 310 -32.30 -5.13 13.42
N PHE A 311 -33.16 -5.55 12.49
CA PHE A 311 -33.03 -5.24 11.06
C PHE A 311 -32.92 -3.73 10.78
N GLY A 312 -33.64 -2.89 11.53
CA GLY A 312 -33.55 -1.43 11.41
C GLY A 312 -32.17 -0.88 11.81
N GLN A 313 -31.54 -1.44 12.84
CA GLN A 313 -30.21 -1.04 13.30
C GLN A 313 -29.13 -1.43 12.30
N TRP A 314 -29.23 -2.64 11.73
CA TRP A 314 -28.39 -3.06 10.61
C TRP A 314 -28.51 -2.11 9.41
N GLY A 315 -29.74 -1.70 9.07
CA GLY A 315 -29.99 -0.70 8.03
C GLY A 315 -29.27 0.62 8.28
N PHE A 316 -29.30 1.13 9.51
CA PHE A 316 -28.55 2.34 9.87
C PHE A 316 -27.03 2.16 9.78
N CYS A 317 -26.48 1.03 10.25
CA CYS A 317 -25.04 0.77 10.14
C CYS A 317 -24.59 0.74 8.67
N ILE A 318 -25.36 0.09 7.80
CA ILE A 318 -25.09 0.03 6.36
C ILE A 318 -25.21 1.42 5.73
N ALA A 319 -26.22 2.21 6.09
CA ALA A 319 -26.41 3.56 5.58
C ALA A 319 -25.23 4.48 5.93
N PHE A 320 -24.76 4.46 7.18
CA PHE A 320 -23.57 5.22 7.59
C PHE A 320 -22.29 4.73 6.89
N ALA A 321 -22.15 3.42 6.71
CA ALA A 321 -21.02 2.87 5.98
C ALA A 321 -21.05 3.29 4.50
N ALA A 322 -22.20 3.26 3.85
CA ALA A 322 -22.37 3.69 2.46
C ALA A 322 -22.14 5.20 2.28
N ALA A 323 -22.58 6.03 3.24
CA ALA A 323 -22.32 7.47 3.22
C ALA A 323 -20.82 7.81 3.33
N SER A 324 -19.99 6.93 3.91
CA SER A 324 -18.52 7.11 3.87
C SER A 324 -17.99 7.13 2.44
N SER A 325 -18.58 6.37 1.51
CA SER A 325 -18.22 6.37 0.10
C SER A 325 -18.55 7.69 -0.59
N MET A 326 -19.66 8.31 -0.23
CA MET A 326 -20.03 9.62 -0.77
C MET A 326 -19.00 10.69 -0.36
N VAL A 327 -18.49 10.64 0.87
CA VAL A 327 -17.46 11.58 1.35
C VAL A 327 -16.18 11.46 0.51
N THR A 328 -15.71 10.23 0.22
CA THR A 328 -14.54 10.07 -0.65
C THR A 328 -14.79 10.59 -2.06
N LEU A 329 -15.98 10.42 -2.61
CA LEU A 329 -16.33 10.98 -3.92
C LEU A 329 -16.29 12.52 -3.92
N LEU A 330 -16.87 13.15 -2.90
CA LEU A 330 -16.85 14.60 -2.76
C LEU A 330 -15.43 15.15 -2.63
N VAL A 331 -14.58 14.51 -1.81
CA VAL A 331 -13.17 14.90 -1.63
C VAL A 331 -12.36 14.78 -2.91
N ARG A 332 -12.74 13.84 -3.79
CA ARG A 332 -12.10 13.65 -5.10
C ARG A 332 -12.59 14.64 -6.15
N CYS A 333 -13.86 15.04 -6.09
CA CYS A 333 -14.42 16.07 -6.97
C CYS A 333 -13.89 17.47 -6.60
N MET A 334 -13.46 17.68 -5.35
CA MET A 334 -12.80 18.92 -4.96
C MET A 334 -11.40 19.00 -5.61
N PRO A 335 -11.08 20.08 -6.35
CA PRO A 335 -9.70 20.33 -6.76
C PRO A 335 -8.85 20.34 -5.49
N ALA A 336 -7.74 19.60 -5.50
CA ALA A 336 -6.90 19.36 -4.34
C ALA A 336 -6.78 20.66 -3.54
N LEU A 337 -7.32 20.68 -2.31
CA LEU A 337 -7.13 21.80 -1.38
C LEU A 337 -5.63 21.93 -1.18
N GLY A 338 -5.03 22.78 -2.00
CA GLY A 338 -3.64 23.13 -1.97
C GLY A 338 -3.38 23.83 -0.65
N ASN A 339 -2.36 23.36 0.05
CA ASN A 339 -1.67 24.11 1.10
C ASN A 339 -2.31 24.21 2.49
N PHE A 340 -2.95 23.15 3.01
CA PHE A 340 -2.88 22.95 4.46
C PHE A 340 -1.51 22.38 4.83
N LYS A 341 -0.53 23.28 5.00
CA LYS A 341 0.72 23.00 5.73
C LYS A 341 0.34 22.88 7.20
N PHE A 342 0.33 21.68 7.75
CA PHE A 342 0.44 21.52 9.20
C PHE A 342 1.75 22.20 9.64
N PRO A 343 1.76 23.02 10.71
CA PRO A 343 2.99 23.52 11.29
C PRO A 343 3.73 22.32 11.89
N MET A 344 4.59 21.68 11.11
CA MET A 344 5.64 20.83 11.68
C MET A 344 6.54 21.76 12.49
N LEU A 345 6.51 21.59 13.81
CA LEU A 345 7.53 22.07 14.72
C LEU A 345 8.89 21.67 14.14
N LYS A 346 9.63 22.67 13.64
CA LYS A 346 11.05 22.49 13.35
C LYS A 346 11.73 22.12 14.67
N PRO A 347 12.47 21.00 14.76
CA PRO A 347 13.36 20.81 15.89
C PRO A 347 14.35 21.96 15.88
N LYS A 348 14.37 22.76 16.96
CA LYS A 348 15.51 23.60 17.30
C LYS A 348 16.67 22.64 17.53
N ILE A 349 17.61 22.62 16.60
CA ILE A 349 18.95 22.13 16.86
C ILE A 349 19.71 23.38 17.27
N ASP A 350 19.93 23.53 18.58
CA ASP A 350 20.92 24.46 19.12
C ASP A 350 22.33 23.91 18.86
#